data_AF-A0A9E4T535-F1
#
_entry.id   AF-A0A9E4T535-F1
#
_cell.length_a   1.000
_cell.length_b   1.000
_cell.length_c   1.000
_cell.angle_alpha   90.00
_cell.angle_beta   90.00
_cell.angle_gamma   90.00
#
_symmetry.space_group_name_H-M   'P 1'
#
loop_
_entity.id
_entity.type
_entity.pdbx_description
1 polymer ?
#
loop_
_entity_poly.entity_id
_entity_poly.type
_entity_poly.pdbx_seq_one_letter_code
_entity_poly.pdbx_strand_id
1 'polypeptide(L)'
;MAAKSQTKASTKRKKATKSTGRKPSGRATGIPTRTAGKSLVIVESPAKARTVGQMLGSKYVVAASQGHVRDLPKSKIGVDVDN
;
A
#
# COMPACT_ATOMS: atom_id res chain seq x y z
N MET A 1 56.02 -25.21 9.40
CA MET A 1 56.59 -23.91 9.82
C MET A 1 57.13 -23.20 8.60
N ALA A 2 56.93 -21.88 8.53
CA ALA A 2 57.42 -20.91 7.54
C ALA A 2 56.86 -21.01 6.10
N ALA A 3 56.61 -19.95 5.34
CA ALA A 3 56.13 -18.57 5.50
C ALA A 3 56.33 -17.88 4.13
N LYS A 4 55.57 -16.80 3.87
CA LYS A 4 55.67 -15.84 2.73
C LYS A 4 54.90 -16.26 1.46
N SER A 5 54.21 -15.39 0.72
CA SER A 5 54.13 -13.92 0.74
C SER A 5 52.93 -13.43 -0.09
N GLN A 6 52.49 -12.23 0.27
CA GLN A 6 51.37 -11.44 -0.23
C GLN A 6 51.45 -11.10 -1.73
N THR A 7 50.30 -10.93 -2.40
CA THR A 7 50.09 -9.80 -3.33
C THR A 7 48.62 -9.38 -3.46
N LYS A 8 48.39 -8.12 -3.08
CA LYS A 8 47.57 -7.07 -3.72
C LYS A 8 46.06 -7.27 -3.94
N ALA A 9 45.31 -6.62 -3.04
CA ALA A 9 44.29 -5.61 -3.33
C ALA A 9 43.41 -5.78 -4.59
N SER A 10 42.19 -6.30 -4.40
CA SER A 10 41.07 -6.03 -5.29
C SER A 10 39.99 -5.26 -4.54
N THR A 11 40.00 -3.98 -4.84
CA THR A 11 39.09 -2.91 -4.43
C THR A 11 37.62 -3.32 -4.44
N LYS A 12 37.00 -3.15 -3.26
CA LYS A 12 35.58 -2.84 -3.04
C LYS A 12 35.01 -1.96 -4.16
N ARG A 13 34.22 -2.54 -5.07
CA ARG A 13 33.24 -1.79 -5.86
C ARG A 13 31.86 -2.39 -5.65
N LYS A 14 31.12 -1.74 -4.76
CA LYS A 14 29.66 -1.70 -4.77
C LYS A 14 29.21 -1.42 -6.21
N LYS A 15 28.57 -2.37 -6.88
CA LYS A 15 27.69 -2.04 -8.01
C LYS A 15 26.35 -1.65 -7.41
N ALA A 16 26.25 -0.40 -6.97
CA ALA A 16 24.98 0.26 -6.81
C ALA A 16 24.36 0.34 -8.21
N THR A 17 23.48 -0.61 -8.56
CA THR A 17 22.53 -0.41 -9.63
C THR A 17 21.54 0.64 -9.12
N LYS A 18 21.89 1.90 -9.38
CA LYS A 18 21.02 3.06 -9.27
C LYS A 18 19.92 2.89 -10.32
N SER A 19 18.91 2.08 -10.03
CA SER A 19 17.63 2.13 -10.74
C SER A 19 17.00 3.46 -10.37
N THR A 20 17.32 4.48 -11.17
CA THR A 20 16.53 5.70 -11.30
C THR A 20 15.19 5.33 -11.93
N GLY A 21 14.37 4.60 -11.18
CA GLY A 21 12.99 4.29 -11.50
C GLY A 21 12.15 5.52 -11.23
N ARG A 22 11.98 6.31 -12.29
CA ARG A 22 10.96 7.35 -12.49
C ARG A 22 9.80 7.25 -11.48
N LYS A 23 9.82 8.12 -10.47
CA LYS A 23 8.67 8.36 -9.57
C LYS A 23 7.50 8.81 -10.45
N PRO A 24 6.38 8.09 -10.55
CA PRO A 24 5.21 8.64 -11.22
C PRO A 24 4.67 9.73 -10.29
N SER A 25 4.90 10.99 -10.68
CA SER A 25 4.40 12.20 -10.03
C SER A 25 2.92 12.44 -10.34
N GLY A 26 2.13 11.36 -10.40
CA GLY A 26 0.68 11.41 -10.49
C GLY A 26 0.11 10.84 -9.21
N ARG A 27 -0.78 11.57 -8.56
CA ARG A 27 -1.48 11.19 -7.33
C ARG A 27 -2.31 9.91 -7.55
N ALA A 28 -1.66 8.75 -7.51
CA ALA A 28 -2.30 7.44 -7.58
C ALA A 28 -2.74 7.02 -6.17
N THR A 29 -3.64 7.78 -5.56
CA THR A 29 -4.35 7.32 -4.36
C THR A 29 -5.37 6.25 -4.75
N GLY A 30 -4.87 5.02 -4.91
CA GLY A 30 -5.47 3.76 -4.43
C GLY A 30 -6.85 3.30 -4.91
N ILE A 31 -7.59 4.09 -5.69
CA ILE A 31 -8.94 3.69 -6.14
C ILE A 31 -8.84 3.25 -7.59
N PRO A 32 -9.06 1.96 -7.91
CA PRO A 32 -9.10 1.52 -9.30
C PRO A 32 -10.25 2.26 -9.99
N THR A 33 -9.92 3.04 -11.02
CA THR A 33 -10.91 3.49 -12.01
C THR A 33 -11.64 2.25 -12.53
N ARG A 34 -12.94 2.37 -12.85
CA ARG A 34 -13.85 1.30 -13.28
C ARG A 34 -13.34 0.62 -14.58
N THR A 35 -12.21 -0.07 -14.49
CA THR A 35 -11.57 -0.81 -15.56
C THR A 35 -12.05 -2.23 -15.36
N ALA A 36 -12.81 -2.72 -16.33
CA ALA A 36 -13.31 -4.09 -16.36
C ALA A 36 -12.14 -5.07 -16.17
N GLY A 37 -11.99 -5.63 -14.97
CA GLY A 37 -10.90 -6.56 -14.70
C GLY A 37 -10.68 -6.90 -13.24
N LYS A 38 -10.91 -5.98 -12.29
CA LYS A 38 -10.76 -6.25 -10.85
C LYS A 38 -11.92 -5.67 -10.05
N SER A 39 -12.55 -6.51 -9.23
CA SER A 39 -13.65 -6.10 -8.35
C SER A 39 -13.12 -5.41 -7.09
N LEU A 40 -13.77 -4.32 -6.67
CA LEU A 40 -13.40 -3.57 -5.47
C LEU A 40 -14.16 -4.11 -4.26
N VAL A 41 -13.44 -4.43 -3.18
CA VAL A 41 -14.00 -4.84 -1.89
C VAL A 41 -13.56 -3.83 -0.84
N ILE A 42 -14.52 -3.19 -0.17
CA ILE A 42 -14.25 -2.21 0.88
C ILE A 42 -14.51 -2.87 2.23
N VAL A 43 -13.57 -2.72 3.16
CA VAL A 43 -13.65 -3.27 4.52
C VAL A 43 -13.41 -2.18 5.56
N GLU A 44 -13.90 -2.38 6.77
CA GLU A 44 -13.81 -1.43 7.89
C GLU A 44 -12.36 -1.06 8.27
N SER A 45 -11.49 -2.06 8.43
CA SER A 45 -10.17 -1.88 9.06
C SER A 45 -9.01 -2.36 8.18
N PRO A 46 -7.80 -1.78 8.33
CA PRO A 46 -6.61 -2.20 7.58
C PRO A 46 -6.26 -3.67 7.78
N ALA A 47 -6.42 -4.18 9.00
CA ALA A 47 -6.13 -5.56 9.33
C ALA A 47 -7.02 -6.53 8.52
N LYS A 48 -8.33 -6.25 8.44
CA LYS A 48 -9.26 -7.02 7.60
C LYS A 48 -8.87 -6.98 6.13
N ALA A 49 -8.42 -5.82 5.61
CA ALA A 49 -8.02 -5.70 4.21
C ALA A 49 -6.84 -6.63 3.86
N ARG A 50 -5.89 -6.79 4.78
CA ARG A 50 -4.74 -7.71 4.62
C ARG A 50 -5.20 -9.16 4.57
N THR A 51 -6.07 -9.57 5.48
CA THR A 51 -6.57 -10.95 5.55
C THR A 51 -7.47 -11.28 4.35
N VAL A 52 -8.47 -10.45 4.07
CA VAL A 52 -9.42 -10.67 2.96
C VAL A 52 -8.71 -10.61 1.61
N GLY A 53 -7.71 -9.73 1.45
CA GLY A 53 -6.88 -9.69 0.24
C GLY A 53 -6.10 -10.99 -0.02
N GLN A 54 -5.61 -11.65 1.03
CA GLN A 54 -4.94 -12.95 0.90
C GLN A 54 -5.92 -14.06 0.50
N MET A 55 -7.17 -14.00 0.98
CA MET A 55 -8.20 -15.01 0.68
C MET A 55 -8.76 -14.88 -0.74
N LEU A 56 -8.98 -13.66 -1.24
CA LEU A 56 -9.62 -13.41 -2.54
C LEU A 56 -8.64 -13.38 -3.73
N GLY A 57 -7.35 -13.11 -3.48
CA GLY A 57 -6.31 -13.08 -4.49
C GLY A 57 -6.40 -11.89 -5.47
N SER A 58 -5.63 -11.95 -6.56
CA SER A 58 -5.36 -10.80 -7.46
C SER A 58 -6.53 -10.32 -8.31
N LYS A 59 -7.67 -11.02 -8.28
CA LYS A 59 -8.90 -10.62 -8.98
C LYS A 59 -9.65 -9.49 -8.25
N TYR A 60 -9.31 -9.24 -7.00
CA TYR A 60 -9.96 -8.24 -6.17
C TYR A 60 -8.98 -7.18 -5.70
N VAL A 61 -9.43 -5.94 -5.66
CA VAL A 61 -8.75 -4.84 -4.96
C VAL A 61 -9.45 -4.66 -3.63
N VAL A 62 -8.72 -4.85 -2.53
CA VAL A 62 -9.28 -4.72 -1.18
C VAL A 62 -8.78 -3.41 -0.56
N ALA A 63 -9.70 -2.53 -0.17
CA ALA A 63 -9.41 -1.22 0.42
C ALA A 63 -10.10 -1.07 1.78
N ALA A 64 -9.44 -0.41 2.73
CA ALA A 64 -10.01 -0.16 4.05
C ALA A 64 -10.64 1.25 4.14
N SER A 65 -11.85 1.35 4.71
CA SER A 65 -12.58 2.60 4.93
C SER A 65 -12.02 3.42 6.11
N GLN A 66 -11.20 2.81 6.97
CA GLN A 66 -10.67 3.41 8.19
C GLN A 66 -11.77 3.82 9.19
N GLY A 67 -12.88 3.07 9.21
CA GLY A 67 -14.05 3.38 10.05
C GLY A 67 -15.18 4.09 9.30
N HIS A 68 -15.91 4.96 10.00
CA HIS A 68 -17.07 5.67 9.48
C HIS A 68 -16.66 6.77 8.51
N VAL A 69 -17.26 6.74 7.31
CA VAL A 69 -17.01 7.75 6.26
C VAL A 69 -17.90 8.98 6.43
N ARG A 70 -19.09 8.78 7.03
CA ARG A 70 -20.07 9.84 7.29
C ARG A 70 -20.67 9.60 8.67
N ASP A 71 -20.89 10.69 9.38
CA ASP A 71 -21.51 10.70 10.69
C ASP A 71 -22.45 11.90 10.79
N LEU A 72 -23.38 11.84 11.72
CA LEU A 72 -24.24 12.96 12.05
C LEU A 72 -23.44 14.04 12.79
N PRO A 73 -23.94 15.29 12.84
CA PRO A 73 -23.33 16.34 13.64
C PRO A 73 -23.21 15.90 15.11
N LYS A 74 -21.98 15.85 15.64
CA LYS A 74 -21.71 15.34 17.01
C LYS A 74 -22.41 16.12 18.12
N SER A 75 -22.73 17.38 17.88
CA SER A 75 -23.20 18.31 18.92
C SER A 75 -24.49 19.04 18.54
N LYS A 76 -25.11 18.70 17.41
CA LYS A 76 -26.39 19.27 16.98
C LYS A 76 -27.35 18.13 16.72
N ILE A 77 -28.63 18.33 17.03
CA ILE A 77 -29.69 17.41 16.65
C ILE A 77 -29.64 17.27 15.12
N GLY A 78 -29.22 16.09 14.66
CA GLY A 78 -29.05 15.76 13.24
C GLY A 78 -30.26 15.07 12.63
N VAL A 79 -31.39 15.11 13.32
CA VAL A 79 -32.66 14.48 12.94
C VAL A 79 -33.77 15.52 13.02
N ASP A 80 -34.71 15.45 12.10
CA ASP A 80 -35.93 16.25 12.18
C ASP A 80 -36.85 15.62 13.23
N VAL A 81 -37.30 16.41 14.21
CA VAL A 81 -38.05 15.92 15.39
C VAL A 81 -39.55 16.14 15.24
N ASP A 82 -39.98 16.90 14.23
CA ASP A 82 -41.35 17.37 14.07
C ASP A 82 -42.15 16.59 13.00
N ASN A 83 -41.75 15.35 12.66
CA ASN A 83 -42.40 14.50 11.65
C ASN A 83 -42.90 13.15 12.19
#